data_AF-A0A6P0R775-F1
#
_entry.id   AF-A0A6P0R775-F1
#
_cell.length_a   1.000
_cell.length_b   1.000
_cell.length_c   1.000
_cell.angle_alpha   90.00
_cell.angle_beta   90.00
_cell.angle_gamma   90.00
#
_symmetry.space_group_name_H-M   'P 1'
#
loop_
_entity.id
_entity.type
_entity.pdbx_description
1 polymer ?
#
loop_
_entity_poly.entity_id
_entity_poly.type
_entity_poly.pdbx_seq_one_letter_code
_entity_poly.pdbx_strand_id
1 'polypeptide(L)'
;MSGANLAVTILSNANLSNANLYRAKMNDAVLRGANLTDAYLAHANLSRAYLTEANLENANLFEANLIESLASGANLSNANLRQSYWFRANLENADFSESDLFNANMHQANLKDADFSNANLTKAKLMETNITLANLSGANLEGVNLRGTSIGPTVCLITNLIGCAPEKVIP
;
A
#
# COMPACT_ATOMS: atom_id res chain seq x y z
N MET A 1 -15.19 0.10 -17.67
CA MET A 1 -15.95 -0.18 -16.43
C MET A 1 -15.89 1.00 -15.45
N SER A 2 -15.84 2.24 -15.95
CA SER A 2 -15.82 3.42 -15.06
C SER A 2 -17.15 3.52 -14.31
N GLY A 3 -17.07 3.82 -13.01
CA GLY A 3 -18.23 3.90 -12.12
C GLY A 3 -18.99 2.59 -11.92
N ALA A 4 -18.47 1.47 -12.45
CA ALA A 4 -19.14 0.19 -12.35
C ALA A 4 -19.32 -0.22 -10.88
N ASN A 5 -20.45 -0.86 -10.59
CA ASN A 5 -20.66 -1.50 -9.31
C ASN A 5 -20.24 -2.96 -9.39
N LEU A 6 -19.07 -3.25 -8.83
CA LEU A 6 -18.45 -4.56 -8.68
C LEU A 6 -18.30 -4.93 -7.20
N ALA A 7 -19.02 -4.25 -6.30
CA ALA A 7 -19.01 -4.57 -4.88
C ALA A 7 -19.43 -6.04 -4.69
N VAL A 8 -18.80 -6.72 -3.73
CA VAL A 8 -19.02 -8.15 -3.40
C VAL A 8 -18.87 -9.14 -4.56
N THR A 9 -18.33 -8.72 -5.72
CA THR A 9 -18.13 -9.62 -6.85
C THR A 9 -16.94 -10.55 -6.63
N ILE A 10 -16.98 -11.72 -7.26
CA ILE A 10 -15.86 -12.67 -7.30
C ILE A 10 -15.14 -12.50 -8.64
N LEU A 11 -13.93 -11.94 -8.57
CA LEU A 11 -13.04 -11.62 -9.68
C LEU A 11 -11.64 -12.24 -9.45
N SER A 12 -11.56 -13.30 -8.65
CA SER A 12 -10.30 -14.01 -8.39
C SER A 12 -9.67 -14.46 -9.71
N ASN A 13 -8.38 -14.18 -9.89
CA ASN A 13 -7.61 -14.45 -11.10
C ASN A 13 -8.19 -13.83 -12.39
N ALA A 14 -9.12 -12.89 -12.28
CA ALA A 14 -9.66 -12.20 -13.45
C ALA A 14 -8.57 -11.35 -14.12
N ASN A 15 -8.61 -11.28 -15.45
CA ASN A 15 -7.80 -10.32 -16.19
C ASN A 15 -8.57 -8.99 -16.33
N LEU A 16 -8.13 -8.01 -15.56
CA LEU A 16 -8.58 -6.62 -15.54
C LEU A 16 -7.43 -5.67 -15.93
N SER A 17 -6.38 -6.19 -16.58
CA SER A 17 -5.28 -5.35 -17.05
C SER A 17 -5.79 -4.28 -18.00
N ASN A 18 -5.22 -3.07 -17.92
CA ASN A 18 -5.63 -1.90 -18.69
C ASN A 18 -7.11 -1.48 -18.50
N ALA A 19 -7.82 -2.06 -17.53
CA ALA A 19 -9.23 -1.77 -17.35
C ALA A 19 -9.42 -0.34 -16.85
N ASN A 20 -10.33 0.40 -17.50
CA ASN A 20 -10.84 1.64 -16.93
C ASN A 20 -11.86 1.31 -15.83
N LEU A 21 -11.43 1.43 -14.57
CA LEU A 21 -12.18 1.24 -13.33
C LEU A 21 -12.27 2.55 -12.52
N TYR A 22 -12.14 3.69 -13.19
CA TYR A 22 -12.25 5.02 -12.58
C TYR A 22 -13.54 5.13 -11.76
N ARG A 23 -13.45 5.49 -10.48
CA ARG A 23 -14.58 5.57 -9.54
C ARG A 23 -15.41 4.29 -9.41
N ALA A 24 -14.89 3.12 -9.79
CA ALA A 24 -15.60 1.86 -9.61
C ALA A 24 -15.85 1.59 -8.12
N LYS A 25 -17.00 1.00 -7.80
CA LYS A 25 -17.31 0.48 -6.47
C LYS A 25 -16.90 -0.99 -6.45
N MET A 26 -15.87 -1.30 -5.69
CA MET A 26 -15.26 -2.62 -5.57
C MET A 26 -15.10 -3.00 -4.10
N ASN A 27 -15.86 -2.36 -3.20
CA ASN A 27 -15.82 -2.68 -1.79
C ASN A 27 -16.24 -4.14 -1.56
N ASP A 28 -15.50 -4.82 -0.69
CA ASP A 28 -15.72 -6.24 -0.38
C ASP A 28 -15.58 -7.20 -1.61
N ALA A 29 -15.05 -6.72 -2.74
CA ALA A 29 -14.82 -7.57 -3.91
C ALA A 29 -13.66 -8.56 -3.66
N VAL A 30 -13.78 -9.76 -4.24
CA VAL A 30 -12.74 -10.79 -4.18
C VAL A 30 -11.89 -10.72 -5.44
N LEU A 31 -10.69 -10.16 -5.33
CA LEU A 31 -9.72 -9.89 -6.41
C LEU A 31 -8.43 -10.70 -6.21
N ARG A 32 -8.47 -11.79 -5.44
CA ARG A 32 -7.28 -12.59 -5.14
C ARG A 32 -6.61 -13.05 -6.43
N GLY A 33 -5.32 -12.77 -6.59
CA GLY A 33 -4.55 -13.12 -7.79
C GLY A 33 -5.03 -12.43 -9.08
N ALA A 34 -5.93 -11.45 -9.02
CA ALA A 34 -6.41 -10.75 -10.20
C ALA A 34 -5.26 -9.95 -10.84
N ASN A 35 -5.27 -9.90 -12.17
CA ASN A 35 -4.36 -9.03 -12.92
C ASN A 35 -5.04 -7.68 -13.15
N LEU A 36 -4.54 -6.64 -12.52
CA LEU A 36 -4.92 -5.23 -12.61
C LEU A 36 -3.75 -4.37 -13.13
N THR A 37 -2.76 -4.97 -13.80
CA THR A 37 -1.63 -4.25 -14.37
C THR A 37 -2.12 -3.15 -15.30
N ASP A 38 -1.55 -1.94 -15.18
CA ASP A 38 -1.94 -0.74 -15.93
C ASP A 38 -3.42 -0.31 -15.76
N ALA A 39 -4.16 -0.85 -14.78
CA ALA A 39 -5.56 -0.48 -14.59
C ALA A 39 -5.72 0.96 -14.08
N TYR A 40 -6.76 1.64 -14.56
CA TYR A 40 -7.11 2.99 -14.10
C TYR A 40 -8.15 2.92 -12.99
N LEU A 41 -7.69 2.99 -11.74
CA LEU A 41 -8.46 2.84 -10.49
C LEU A 41 -8.59 4.15 -9.70
N ALA A 42 -8.29 5.30 -10.30
CA ALA A 42 -8.35 6.57 -9.59
C ALA A 42 -9.74 6.81 -8.98
N HIS A 43 -9.75 7.18 -7.70
CA HIS A 43 -10.94 7.34 -6.85
C HIS A 43 -11.84 6.09 -6.74
N ALA A 44 -11.35 4.89 -7.10
CA ALA A 44 -12.11 3.66 -6.88
C ALA A 44 -12.25 3.37 -5.38
N ASN A 45 -13.35 2.72 -5.01
CA ASN A 45 -13.57 2.23 -3.66
C ASN A 45 -13.28 0.73 -3.61
N LEU A 46 -12.13 0.35 -3.07
CA LEU A 46 -11.67 -1.01 -2.80
C LEU A 46 -11.64 -1.31 -1.29
N SER A 47 -12.39 -0.55 -0.47
CA SER A 47 -12.45 -0.81 0.98
C SER A 47 -12.85 -2.25 1.26
N ARG A 48 -12.11 -2.91 2.16
CA ARG A 48 -12.29 -4.34 2.52
C ARG A 48 -12.19 -5.33 1.35
N ALA A 49 -11.64 -4.92 0.20
CA ALA A 49 -11.43 -5.84 -0.91
C ALA A 49 -10.33 -6.87 -0.59
N TYR A 50 -10.47 -8.07 -1.16
CA TYR A 50 -9.48 -9.15 -1.04
C TYR A 50 -8.55 -9.11 -2.25
N LEU A 51 -7.40 -8.49 -2.09
CA LEU A 51 -6.36 -8.25 -3.10
C LEU A 51 -5.12 -9.12 -2.89
N THR A 52 -5.18 -10.15 -2.04
CA THR A 52 -4.05 -11.05 -1.79
C THR A 52 -3.45 -11.55 -3.10
N GLU A 53 -2.14 -11.40 -3.27
CA GLU A 53 -1.39 -11.80 -4.48
C GLU A 53 -1.88 -11.14 -5.79
N ALA A 54 -2.70 -10.09 -5.75
CA ALA A 54 -3.14 -9.37 -6.94
C ALA A 54 -1.97 -8.60 -7.58
N ASN A 55 -1.96 -8.53 -8.91
CA ASN A 55 -0.98 -7.72 -9.63
C ASN A 55 -1.58 -6.35 -9.99
N LEU A 56 -1.14 -5.29 -9.34
CA LEU A 56 -1.48 -3.88 -9.59
C LEU A 56 -0.25 -3.07 -10.09
N GLU A 57 0.73 -3.75 -10.68
CA GLU A 57 1.90 -3.10 -11.29
C GLU A 57 1.45 -1.98 -12.25
N ASN A 58 2.10 -0.82 -12.17
CA ASN A 58 1.80 0.38 -12.97
C ASN A 58 0.37 0.93 -12.83
N ALA A 59 -0.47 0.37 -11.95
CA ALA A 59 -1.86 0.80 -11.83
C ALA A 59 -1.95 2.22 -11.27
N ASN A 60 -3.00 2.95 -11.66
CA ASN A 60 -3.28 4.27 -11.12
C ASN A 60 -4.36 4.19 -10.05
N LEU A 61 -3.95 4.29 -8.79
CA LEU A 61 -4.78 4.30 -7.58
C LEU A 61 -4.83 5.68 -6.92
N PHE A 62 -4.65 6.76 -7.70
CA PHE A 62 -4.76 8.13 -7.20
C PHE A 62 -6.06 8.34 -6.41
N GLU A 63 -5.95 8.74 -5.15
CA GLU A 63 -7.07 8.92 -4.21
C GLU A 63 -8.01 7.70 -4.08
N ALA A 64 -7.55 6.48 -4.40
CA ALA A 64 -8.33 5.28 -4.18
C ALA A 64 -8.49 4.97 -2.69
N ASN A 65 -9.65 4.41 -2.33
CA ASN A 65 -9.94 3.98 -0.97
C ASN A 65 -9.72 2.47 -0.83
N LEU A 66 -8.71 2.06 -0.06
CA LEU A 66 -8.34 0.68 0.26
C LEU A 66 -8.34 0.42 1.77
N ILE A 67 -9.15 1.18 2.52
CA ILE A 67 -9.31 1.01 3.96
C ILE A 67 -9.69 -0.44 4.27
N GLU A 68 -8.98 -1.04 5.23
CA GLU A 68 -9.20 -2.43 5.70
C GLU A 68 -9.10 -3.50 4.59
N SER A 69 -8.48 -3.20 3.44
CA SER A 69 -8.27 -4.21 2.39
C SER A 69 -7.25 -5.28 2.82
N LEU A 70 -7.38 -6.48 2.26
CA LEU A 70 -6.42 -7.57 2.44
C LEU A 70 -5.57 -7.72 1.17
N ALA A 71 -4.39 -7.11 1.14
CA ALA A 71 -3.51 -7.05 -0.02
C ALA A 71 -2.11 -7.61 0.27
N SER A 72 -2.02 -8.61 1.15
CA SER A 72 -0.76 -9.32 1.42
C SER A 72 -0.19 -9.92 0.13
N GLY A 73 1.10 -9.70 -0.11
CA GLY A 73 1.79 -10.16 -1.32
C GLY A 73 1.32 -9.52 -2.62
N ALA A 74 0.52 -8.44 -2.57
CA ALA A 74 0.12 -7.74 -3.80
C ALA A 74 1.32 -7.04 -4.43
N ASN A 75 1.40 -7.07 -5.77
CA ASN A 75 2.37 -6.29 -6.52
C ASN A 75 1.78 -4.90 -6.82
N LEU A 76 2.34 -3.85 -6.24
CA LEU A 76 2.00 -2.44 -6.46
C LEU A 76 3.23 -1.66 -6.96
N SER A 77 4.22 -2.36 -7.51
CA SER A 77 5.41 -1.72 -8.07
C SER A 77 5.04 -0.73 -9.16
N ASN A 78 5.76 0.39 -9.22
CA ASN A 78 5.53 1.49 -10.16
C ASN A 78 4.12 2.13 -10.11
N ALA A 79 3.26 1.76 -9.16
CA ALA A 79 1.90 2.27 -9.09
C ALA A 79 1.85 3.75 -8.67
N ASN A 80 0.87 4.48 -9.20
CA ASN A 80 0.52 5.81 -8.68
C ASN A 80 -0.46 5.65 -7.52
N LEU A 81 0.05 5.84 -6.30
CA LEU A 81 -0.68 5.67 -5.03
C LEU A 81 -0.85 6.98 -4.28
N ARG A 82 -0.63 8.11 -4.95
CA ARG A 82 -0.67 9.43 -4.31
C ARG A 82 -2.04 9.64 -3.66
N GLN A 83 -2.02 10.12 -2.42
CA GLN A 83 -3.22 10.45 -1.64
C GLN A 83 -4.21 9.28 -1.45
N SER A 84 -3.79 8.04 -1.66
CA SER A 84 -4.61 6.84 -1.40
C SER A 84 -4.80 6.58 0.10
N TYR A 85 -5.85 5.82 0.43
CA TYR A 85 -6.24 5.50 1.82
C TYR A 85 -6.11 4.01 2.12
N TRP A 86 -5.28 3.65 3.09
CA TRP A 86 -4.92 2.29 3.47
C TRP A 86 -5.06 2.05 4.98
N PHE A 87 -5.92 2.83 5.66
CA PHE A 87 -6.11 2.69 7.10
C PHE A 87 -6.44 1.24 7.46
N ARG A 88 -5.65 0.63 8.34
CA ARG A 88 -5.77 -0.78 8.77
C ARG A 88 -5.69 -1.84 7.66
N ALA A 89 -5.17 -1.50 6.49
CA ALA A 89 -4.95 -2.49 5.44
C ALA A 89 -3.90 -3.53 5.87
N ASN A 90 -4.08 -4.79 5.44
CA ASN A 90 -3.04 -5.79 5.54
C ASN A 90 -2.22 -5.81 4.24
N LEU A 91 -0.97 -5.39 4.32
CA LEU A 91 -0.03 -5.21 3.22
C LEU A 91 1.28 -5.98 3.48
N GLU A 92 1.22 -7.03 4.31
CA GLU A 92 2.36 -7.89 4.59
C GLU A 92 2.93 -8.47 3.28
N ASN A 93 4.25 -8.39 3.08
CA ASN A 93 4.96 -8.78 1.85
C ASN A 93 4.51 -8.06 0.57
N ALA A 94 3.79 -6.94 0.64
CA ALA A 94 3.41 -6.20 -0.56
C ALA A 94 4.63 -5.49 -1.18
N ASP A 95 4.66 -5.44 -2.52
CA ASP A 95 5.70 -4.77 -3.28
C ASP A 95 5.23 -3.37 -3.69
N PHE A 96 5.84 -2.33 -3.13
CA PHE A 96 5.64 -0.92 -3.46
C PHE A 96 6.89 -0.31 -4.13
N SER A 97 7.81 -1.13 -4.64
CA SER A 97 9.04 -0.65 -5.27
C SER A 97 8.74 0.36 -6.39
N GLU A 98 9.49 1.46 -6.41
CA GLU A 98 9.37 2.53 -7.41
C GLU A 98 7.99 3.23 -7.47
N SER A 99 7.09 2.96 -6.52
CA SER A 99 5.75 3.58 -6.49
C SER A 99 5.75 5.02 -5.97
N ASP A 100 4.72 5.80 -6.36
CA ASP A 100 4.49 7.15 -5.80
C ASP A 100 3.40 7.14 -4.73
N LEU A 101 3.82 7.18 -3.47
CA LEU A 101 2.98 7.19 -2.26
C LEU A 101 2.86 8.60 -1.64
N PHE A 102 3.09 9.66 -2.42
CA PHE A 102 3.02 11.03 -1.90
C PHE A 102 1.70 11.28 -1.14
N ASN A 103 1.83 11.65 0.14
CA ASN A 103 0.70 11.92 1.04
C ASN A 103 -0.31 10.77 1.18
N ALA A 104 0.08 9.52 0.92
CA ALA A 104 -0.75 8.35 1.17
C ALA A 104 -0.97 8.15 2.67
N ASN A 105 -2.16 7.69 3.05
CA ASN A 105 -2.52 7.44 4.44
C ASN A 105 -2.52 5.93 4.73
N MET A 106 -1.49 5.43 5.42
CA MET A 106 -1.37 4.02 5.79
C MET A 106 -1.44 3.83 7.31
N HIS A 107 -2.07 4.76 8.05
CA HIS A 107 -2.18 4.68 9.51
C HIS A 107 -2.73 3.31 9.96
N GLN A 108 -2.10 2.68 10.95
CA GLN A 108 -2.43 1.34 11.46
C GLN A 108 -2.35 0.18 10.44
N ALA A 109 -1.75 0.38 9.27
CA ALA A 109 -1.54 -0.71 8.32
C ALA A 109 -0.45 -1.70 8.78
N ASN A 110 -0.62 -2.97 8.42
CA ASN A 110 0.44 -3.97 8.56
C ASN A 110 1.30 -3.97 7.29
N LEU A 111 2.54 -3.51 7.40
CA LEU A 111 3.52 -3.35 6.31
C LEU A 111 4.76 -4.22 6.56
N LYS A 112 4.62 -5.28 7.36
CA LYS A 112 5.71 -6.19 7.67
C LYS A 112 6.24 -6.82 6.38
N ASP A 113 7.56 -6.88 6.23
CA ASP A 113 8.24 -7.43 5.05
C ASP A 113 7.86 -6.74 3.71
N ALA A 114 7.24 -5.56 3.73
CA ALA A 114 6.89 -4.84 2.51
C ALA A 114 8.14 -4.22 1.83
N ASP A 115 8.15 -4.17 0.51
CA ASP A 115 9.22 -3.53 -0.26
C ASP A 115 8.83 -2.11 -0.67
N PHE A 116 9.56 -1.11 -0.20
CA PHE A 116 9.41 0.31 -0.57
C PHE A 116 10.66 0.84 -1.29
N SER A 117 11.48 -0.03 -1.86
CA SER A 117 12.73 0.38 -2.50
C SER A 117 12.46 1.41 -3.60
N ASN A 118 13.20 2.52 -3.55
CA ASN A 118 13.07 3.68 -4.44
C ASN A 118 11.67 4.33 -4.46
N ALA A 119 10.78 3.99 -3.53
CA ALA A 119 9.43 4.55 -3.49
C ALA A 119 9.44 6.01 -3.00
N ASN A 120 8.51 6.82 -3.50
CA ASN A 120 8.28 8.16 -3.00
C ASN A 120 7.26 8.15 -1.85
N LEU A 121 7.74 8.18 -0.61
CA LEU A 121 6.91 8.23 0.60
C LEU A 121 6.74 9.66 1.15
N THR A 122 7.09 10.72 0.38
CA THR A 122 7.01 12.09 0.88
C THR A 122 5.64 12.40 1.49
N LYS A 123 5.62 12.86 2.75
CA LYS A 123 4.43 13.17 3.56
C LYS A 123 3.47 11.98 3.80
N ALA A 124 3.90 10.74 3.53
CA ALA A 124 3.10 9.57 3.86
C ALA A 124 2.86 9.47 5.37
N LYS A 125 1.68 8.97 5.74
CA LYS A 125 1.25 8.83 7.13
C LYS A 125 1.38 7.35 7.53
N LEU A 126 2.47 7.03 8.22
CA LEU A 126 2.82 5.68 8.69
C LEU A 126 2.64 5.53 10.21
N MET A 127 1.77 6.34 10.82
CA MET A 127 1.53 6.28 12.26
C MET A 127 0.99 4.91 12.68
N GLU A 128 1.50 4.35 13.77
CA GLU A 128 1.05 3.07 14.33
C GLU A 128 1.08 1.90 13.33
N THR A 129 1.93 1.96 12.31
CA THR A 129 2.14 0.85 11.36
C THR A 129 3.14 -0.17 11.88
N ASN A 130 3.08 -1.38 11.36
CA ASN A 130 4.18 -2.35 11.49
C ASN A 130 5.01 -2.36 10.21
N ILE A 131 6.22 -1.80 10.24
CA ILE A 131 7.18 -1.85 9.09
C ILE A 131 8.38 -2.75 9.41
N THR A 132 8.19 -3.71 10.32
CA THR A 132 9.25 -4.67 10.67
C THR A 132 9.71 -5.41 9.41
N LEU A 133 11.03 -5.42 9.17
CA LEU A 133 11.68 -6.02 8.00
C LEU A 133 11.35 -5.37 6.64
N ALA A 134 10.65 -4.23 6.61
CA ALA A 134 10.39 -3.54 5.36
C ALA A 134 11.69 -3.03 4.69
N ASN A 135 11.78 -3.17 3.38
CA ASN A 135 12.89 -2.62 2.58
C ASN A 135 12.61 -1.15 2.26
N LEU A 136 13.42 -0.23 2.77
CA LEU A 136 13.28 1.22 2.52
C LEU A 136 14.48 1.80 1.75
N SER A 137 15.27 0.95 1.08
CA SER A 137 16.46 1.39 0.34
C SER A 137 16.09 2.38 -0.77
N GLY A 138 16.70 3.56 -0.77
CA GLY A 138 16.43 4.59 -1.78
C GLY A 138 15.07 5.30 -1.64
N ALA A 139 14.23 4.94 -0.67
CA ALA A 139 12.92 5.56 -0.50
C ALA A 139 13.04 7.04 -0.03
N ASN A 140 12.19 7.91 -0.57
CA ASN A 140 12.11 9.30 -0.10
C ASN A 140 11.16 9.42 1.09
N LEU A 141 11.71 9.68 2.29
CA LEU A 141 10.97 9.76 3.55
C LEU A 141 10.72 11.20 4.04
N GLU A 142 10.88 12.21 3.18
CA GLU A 142 10.68 13.61 3.56
C GLU A 142 9.29 13.84 4.14
N GLY A 143 9.21 14.33 5.38
CA GLY A 143 7.94 14.66 6.05
C GLY A 143 7.08 13.45 6.42
N VAL A 144 7.60 12.23 6.38
CA VAL A 144 6.87 11.02 6.83
C VAL A 144 6.59 11.12 8.33
N ASN A 145 5.39 10.73 8.73
CA ASN A 145 5.01 10.62 10.13
C ASN A 145 5.08 9.17 10.62
N LEU A 146 6.01 8.87 11.54
CA LEU A 146 6.28 7.53 12.09
C LEU A 146 5.89 7.38 13.57
N ARG A 147 5.01 8.23 14.08
CA ARG A 147 4.62 8.15 15.49
C ARG A 147 3.98 6.77 15.78
N GLY A 148 4.53 6.05 16.75
CA GLY A 148 4.02 4.74 17.17
C GLY A 148 4.28 3.60 16.19
N THR A 149 5.07 3.84 15.14
CA THR A 149 5.45 2.81 14.16
C THR A 149 6.37 1.77 14.81
N SER A 150 6.08 0.48 14.62
CA SER A 150 7.01 -0.60 14.97
C SER A 150 8.07 -0.72 13.88
N ILE A 151 9.32 -0.39 14.23
CA ILE A 151 10.47 -0.40 13.34
C ILE A 151 11.33 -1.61 13.70
N GLY A 152 11.57 -2.51 12.74
CA GLY A 152 12.50 -3.62 12.95
C GLY A 152 13.96 -3.15 13.09
N PRO A 153 14.85 -3.97 13.68
CA PRO A 153 16.23 -3.56 14.01
C PRO A 153 17.05 -3.09 12.80
N THR A 154 16.73 -3.58 11.60
CA THR A 154 17.46 -3.28 10.36
C THR A 154 17.12 -1.90 9.78
N VAL A 155 15.92 -1.37 10.06
CA VAL A 155 15.41 -0.15 9.39
C VAL A 155 16.01 1.14 9.98
N CYS A 156 16.39 1.14 11.26
CA CYS A 156 16.98 2.34 11.90
C CYS A 156 18.39 2.69 11.39
N LEU A 157 19.10 1.78 10.72
CA LEU A 157 20.48 2.03 10.27
C LEU A 157 20.58 2.85 8.98
N ILE A 158 19.49 2.98 8.22
CA ILE A 158 19.53 3.42 6.81
C ILE A 158 18.90 4.80 6.60
N THR A 159 18.08 5.28 7.54
CA THR A 159 17.06 6.29 7.22
C THR A 159 17.19 7.63 7.96
N ASN A 160 18.17 7.83 8.85
CA ASN A 160 18.34 9.10 9.61
C ASN A 160 17.03 9.65 10.21
N LEU A 161 16.08 8.78 10.54
CA LEU A 161 14.74 9.16 10.97
C LEU A 161 14.77 9.68 12.41
N ILE A 162 14.28 10.90 12.60
CA ILE A 162 14.03 11.48 13.92
C ILE A 162 12.92 10.66 14.58
N GLY A 163 13.26 9.87 15.61
CA GLY A 163 12.31 9.01 16.33
C GLY A 163 12.74 7.55 16.47
N CYS A 164 13.83 7.13 15.81
CA CYS A 164 14.51 5.86 16.04
C CYS A 164 15.27 5.89 17.39
N ALA A 165 14.57 5.99 18.52
CA ALA A 165 15.21 5.64 19.79
C ALA A 165 15.31 4.10 19.83
N PRO A 166 16.51 3.51 19.94
CA PRO A 166 16.60 2.09 20.26
C PRO A 166 15.82 1.88 21.57
N GLU A 167 14.98 0.85 21.63
CA GLU A 167 14.46 0.38 22.92
C GLU A 167 15.66 0.29 23.86
N LYS A 168 15.59 1.02 24.98
CA LYS A 168 16.61 0.92 26.02
C LYS A 168 16.76 -0.55 26.34
N VAL A 169 17.94 -1.11 26.02
CA VAL A 169 18.38 -2.36 26.62
C VAL A 169 18.49 -2.06 28.10
N ILE A 170 17.45 -2.44 28.85
CA ILE A 170 17.51 -2.44 30.31
C ILE A 170 18.49 -3.57 30.67
N PRO A 171 19.53 -3.30 31.48
CA PRO A 171 20.60 -4.25 31.75
C PRO A 171 20.12 -5.52 32.45
#